data_AF-A0A5P1EJT4-F1
#
_entry.id   AF-A0A5P1EJT4-F1
#
_cell.length_a   1.000
_cell.length_b   1.000
_cell.length_c   1.000
_cell.angle_alpha   90.00
_cell.angle_beta   90.00
_cell.angle_gamma   90.00
#
_symmetry.space_group_name_H-M   'P 1'
#
loop_
_entity.id
_entity.type
_entity.pdbx_description
1 polymer ?
#
loop_
_entity_poly.entity_id
_entity_poly.type
_entity_poly.pdbx_seq_one_letter_code
_entity_poly.pdbx_strand_id
1 'polypeptide(L)'
;MASNEKRSKIKKGFMAVRVGLEEEEEDRFERFTIPVAYLHHPLFRSLLETSREVYGYASSGPLKLPCSVDDFLHEKKSYDEIIERKDRTRIFSAFTA
;
A
#
# COMPACT_ATOMS: atom_id res chain seq x y z
N MET A 1 21.09 23.45 -6.91
CA MET A 1 20.07 23.53 -5.84
C MET A 1 19.84 22.13 -5.31
N ALA A 2 20.14 21.90 -4.03
CA ALA A 2 20.10 20.57 -3.42
C ALA A 2 18.66 20.23 -3.04
N SER A 3 17.99 19.38 -3.82
CA SER A 3 16.72 18.79 -3.38
C SER A 3 17.03 17.56 -2.54
N ASN A 4 16.96 17.78 -1.23
CA ASN A 4 17.13 16.81 -0.17
C ASN A 4 15.98 15.79 -0.20
N GLU A 5 16.08 14.75 -1.01
CA GLU A 5 15.11 13.66 -0.97
C GLU A 5 15.55 12.63 0.06
N LYS A 6 15.05 12.79 1.29
CA LYS A 6 15.16 11.77 2.34
C LYS A 6 14.52 10.49 1.80
N ARG A 7 15.34 9.64 1.21
CA ARG A 7 15.01 8.26 0.82
C ARG A 7 14.65 7.53 2.11
N SER A 8 13.39 7.64 2.52
CA SER A 8 12.85 6.86 3.63
C SER A 8 13.19 5.41 3.29
N LYS A 9 13.99 4.78 4.15
CA LYS A 9 14.44 3.41 3.97
C LYS A 9 13.21 2.51 4.09
N ILE A 10 12.43 2.40 3.03
CA ILE A 10 11.36 1.42 2.93
C ILE A 10 12.05 0.06 3.10
N LYS A 11 11.70 -0.66 4.16
CA LYS A 11 12.19 -2.03 4.37
C LYS A 11 11.81 -2.86 3.15
N LYS A 12 12.73 -3.71 2.66
CA LYS A 12 12.43 -4.62 1.56
C LYS A 12 11.12 -5.37 1.87
N GLY A 13 10.16 -5.31 0.95
CA GLY A 13 8.84 -5.92 1.14
C GLY A 13 7.73 -4.97 1.61
N PHE A 14 7.98 -3.67 1.73
CA PHE A 14 6.95 -2.65 1.94
C PHE A 14 6.93 -1.62 0.79
N MET A 15 5.84 -0.88 0.64
CA MET A 15 5.66 0.18 -0.34
C MET A 15 4.79 1.31 0.24
N ALA A 16 5.07 2.55 -0.18
CA ALA A 16 4.25 3.70 0.19
C ALA A 16 3.13 3.94 -0.85
N VAL A 17 1.91 4.14 -0.36
CA VAL A 17 0.73 4.45 -1.17
C VAL A 17 0.06 5.73 -0.65
N ARG A 18 -0.57 6.50 -1.55
CA ARG A 18 -1.48 7.61 -1.25
C ARG A 18 -2.89 7.13 -1.54
N VAL A 19 -3.80 7.23 -0.57
CA VAL A 19 -5.18 6.80 -0.71
C VAL A 19 -6.07 8.01 -0.59
N GLY A 20 -7.00 8.16 -1.53
CA GLY A 20 -7.99 9.22 -1.57
C GLY A 20 -8.79 9.13 -2.87
N LEU A 21 -9.99 9.70 -2.87
CA LEU A 21 -10.81 9.80 -4.08
C LEU A 21 -10.39 11.02 -4.90
N GLU A 22 -10.54 10.96 -6.22
CA GLU A 22 -10.20 12.09 -7.11
C GLU A 22 -11.08 13.32 -6.89
N GLU A 23 -12.32 13.08 -6.44
CA GLU A 23 -13.30 14.13 -6.12
C GLU A 23 -12.96 14.84 -4.80
N GLU A 24 -12.05 14.28 -4.01
CA GLU A 24 -11.59 14.87 -2.76
C GLU A 24 -10.38 15.78 -2.99
N GLU A 25 -10.27 16.84 -2.18
CA GLU A 25 -9.13 17.75 -2.20
C GLU A 25 -7.81 16.98 -1.98
N GLU A 26 -6.71 17.46 -2.60
CA GLU A 26 -5.42 16.77 -2.53
C GLU A 26 -4.89 16.60 -1.09
N ASP A 27 -5.41 17.41 -0.17
CA ASP A 27 -5.15 17.42 1.28
C ASP A 27 -5.84 16.28 2.04
N ARG A 28 -6.85 15.61 1.47
CA ARG A 28 -7.49 14.41 2.06
C ARG A 28 -6.76 13.11 1.72
N PHE A 29 -5.78 13.15 0.82
CA PHE A 29 -5.02 11.97 0.48
C PHE A 29 -4.08 11.58 1.62
N GLU A 30 -4.37 10.46 2.26
CA GLU A 30 -3.53 9.92 3.32
C GLU A 30 -2.42 9.00 2.78
N ARG A 31 -1.25 9.05 3.43
CA ARG A 31 -0.08 8.25 3.04
C ARG A 31 0.04 7.04 3.95
N PHE A 32 -0.04 5.85 3.35
CA PHE A 32 0.12 4.58 4.05
C PHE A 32 1.37 3.84 3.60
N THR A 33 1.94 3.06 4.51
CA THR A 33 2.96 2.05 4.17
C THR A 33 2.33 0.68 4.30
N ILE A 34 2.33 -0.07 3.20
CA ILE A 34 1.76 -1.41 3.15
C ILE A 34 2.81 -2.44 2.73
N PRO A 35 2.71 -3.69 3.20
CA PRO A 35 3.47 -4.80 2.64
C PRO A 35 3.20 -4.98 1.15
N VAL A 36 4.22 -5.36 0.38
CA VAL A 36 4.10 -5.69 -1.07
C VAL A 36 3.14 -6.88 -1.30
N ALA A 37 2.90 -7.71 -0.27
CA ALA A 37 1.92 -8.79 -0.31
C ALA A 37 0.49 -8.30 -0.63
N TYR A 38 0.16 -7.04 -0.36
CA TYR A 38 -1.14 -6.44 -0.71
C TYR A 38 -1.37 -6.41 -2.22
N LEU A 39 -0.31 -6.30 -3.03
CA LEU A 39 -0.42 -6.32 -4.50
C LEU A 39 -0.94 -7.65 -5.05
N HIS A 40 -0.87 -8.72 -4.27
CA HIS A 40 -1.40 -10.02 -4.67
C HIS A 40 -2.91 -10.16 -4.39
N HIS A 41 -3.52 -9.19 -3.70
CA HIS A 41 -4.94 -9.23 -3.43
C HIS A 41 -5.76 -8.74 -4.65
N PRO A 42 -6.81 -9.48 -5.07
CA PRO A 42 -7.63 -9.08 -6.21
C PRO A 42 -8.22 -7.67 -6.11
N LEU A 43 -8.68 -7.22 -4.93
CA LEU A 43 -9.21 -5.85 -4.78
C LEU A 43 -8.12 -4.81 -5.04
N PHE A 44 -6.92 -5.04 -4.50
CA PHE A 44 -5.79 -4.15 -4.71
C PHE A 44 -5.35 -4.13 -6.18
N ARG A 45 -5.43 -5.26 -6.86
CA ARG A 45 -5.13 -5.36 -8.29
C ARG A 45 -6.10 -4.50 -9.12
N SER A 46 -7.39 -4.55 -8.83
CA SER A 46 -8.37 -3.68 -9.48
C SER A 46 -8.08 -2.19 -9.18
N LEU A 47 -7.79 -1.86 -7.91
CA LEU A 47 -7.44 -0.49 -7.53
C LEU A 47 -6.17 0.03 -8.23
N LEU A 48 -5.18 -0.82 -8.44
CA LEU A 48 -3.96 -0.49 -9.19
C LEU A 48 -4.24 -0.22 -10.67
N GLU A 49 -5.15 -0.99 -11.26
CA GLU A 49 -5.55 -0.85 -12.65
C GLU A 49 -6.32 0.47 -12.84
N THR A 50 -7.31 0.75 -11.99
CA THR A 50 -8.01 2.04 -11.98
C THR A 50 -7.06 3.20 -11.70
N SER A 51 -6.15 3.06 -10.73
CA SER A 51 -5.11 4.06 -10.47
C SER A 51 -4.28 4.36 -11.71
N ARG A 52 -3.92 3.34 -12.48
CA ARG A 52 -3.12 3.49 -13.69
C ARG A 52 -3.89 4.23 -14.77
N GLU A 53 -5.18 3.95 -14.92
CA GLU A 53 -6.05 4.63 -15.90
C GLU A 53 -6.23 6.11 -15.56
N VAL A 54 -6.42 6.41 -14.28
CA VAL A 54 -6.65 7.77 -13.76
C VAL A 54 -5.36 8.59 -13.72
N TYR A 55 -4.36 8.10 -13.00
CA TYR A 55 -3.16 8.87 -12.66
C TYR A 55 -2.01 8.65 -13.65
N GLY A 56 -2.14 7.65 -14.54
CA GLY A 56 -1.10 7.27 -15.46
C GLY A 56 0.11 6.59 -14.81
N TYR A 57 1.10 6.26 -15.63
CA TYR A 57 2.33 5.60 -15.20
C TYR A 57 3.40 6.54 -14.64
N ALA A 58 3.23 7.85 -14.81
CA ALA A 58 4.24 8.84 -14.48
C ALA A 58 4.02 9.42 -13.08
N SER A 59 4.21 8.60 -12.05
CA SER A 59 4.31 9.08 -10.66
C SER A 59 5.76 8.96 -10.19
N SER A 60 6.44 10.09 -9.96
CA SER A 60 7.74 10.14 -9.29
C SER A 60 7.59 10.09 -7.76
N GLY A 61 6.60 9.33 -7.25
CA GLY A 61 6.20 9.35 -5.85
C GLY A 61 5.44 8.09 -5.42
N PRO A 62 4.85 8.09 -4.21
CA PRO A 62 4.01 7.00 -3.75
C PRO A 62 2.89 6.71 -4.75
N LEU A 63 2.55 5.44 -4.89
CA LEU A 63 1.45 5.00 -5.73
C LEU A 63 0.14 5.61 -5.21
N LYS A 64 -0.61 6.32 -6.06
CA LYS A 64 -1.94 6.85 -5.71
C LYS A 64 -2.98 5.76 -5.90
N LEU A 65 -4.00 5.67 -5.04
CA LEU A 65 -5.09 4.70 -5.16
C LEU A 65 -6.41 5.46 -5.08
N PRO A 66 -7.28 5.36 -6.11
CA PRO A 66 -8.60 5.99 -6.12
C PRO A 66 -9.55 5.17 -5.25
N CYS A 67 -9.42 5.30 -3.94
CA CYS A 67 -10.20 4.57 -2.95
C CYS A 67 -10.43 5.47 -1.74
N SER A 68 -11.56 5.31 -1.07
CA SER A 68 -11.82 6.00 0.19
C SER A 68 -10.81 5.54 1.25
N VAL A 69 -10.34 6.49 2.07
CA VAL A 69 -9.43 6.20 3.18
C VAL A 69 -10.07 5.21 4.16
N ASP A 70 -11.38 5.34 4.42
CA ASP A 70 -12.11 4.47 5.35
C ASP A 70 -12.19 3.02 4.83
N ASP A 71 -12.53 2.83 3.56
CA ASP A 71 -12.60 1.51 2.93
C ASP A 71 -11.23 0.84 2.92
N PHE A 72 -10.20 1.61 2.58
CA PHE A 72 -8.83 1.14 2.60
C PHE A 72 -8.38 0.70 4.00
N LEU A 73 -8.72 1.46 5.05
CA LEU A 73 -8.41 1.11 6.43
C LEU A 73 -9.14 -0.16 6.87
N HIS A 74 -10.39 -0.34 6.43
CA HIS A 74 -11.17 -1.54 6.72
C HIS A 74 -10.54 -2.78 6.10
N GLU A 75 -10.20 -2.73 4.80
CA GLU A 75 -9.53 -3.82 4.11
C GLU A 75 -8.15 -4.08 4.73
N LYS A 76 -7.38 -3.02 4.95
CA LYS A 76 -6.04 -3.08 5.56
C LYS A 76 -6.06 -3.80 6.90
N LYS A 77 -7.04 -3.52 7.76
CA LYS A 77 -7.15 -4.16 9.07
C LYS A 77 -7.29 -5.68 8.95
N SER A 78 -8.13 -6.14 8.02
CA SER A 78 -8.33 -7.57 7.76
C SER A 78 -7.07 -8.23 7.19
N TYR A 79 -6.40 -7.54 6.26
CA TYR A 79 -5.17 -8.03 5.65
C TYR A 79 -3.98 -8.08 6.60
N ASP A 80 -3.80 -7.08 7.44
CA ASP A 80 -2.75 -7.06 8.45
C ASP A 80 -2.90 -8.26 9.40
N GLU A 81 -4.14 -8.61 9.79
CA GLU A 81 -4.39 -9.78 10.63
C GLU A 81 -4.06 -11.11 9.92
N ILE A 82 -4.35 -11.22 8.62
CA ILE A 82 -3.99 -12.40 7.81
C ILE A 82 -2.47 -12.54 7.67
N ILE A 83 -1.77 -11.42 7.44
CA ILE A 83 -0.31 -11.38 7.30
C ILE A 83 0.35 -11.76 8.62
N GLU A 84 -0.09 -11.18 9.75
CA GLU A 84 0.42 -11.53 11.07
C GLU A 84 0.22 -13.02 11.40
N ARG A 85 -0.95 -13.59 11.05
CA ARG A 85 -1.19 -15.04 11.20
C ARG A 85 -0.20 -15.85 10.37
N LYS A 86 0.02 -15.49 9.10
CA LYS A 86 0.99 -16.19 8.24
C LYS A 86 2.43 -16.04 8.71
N ASP A 87 2.83 -14.88 9.23
CA ASP A 87 4.16 -14.69 9.80
C ASP A 87 4.36 -15.54 11.05
N ARG A 88 3.34 -15.68 11.92
CA ARG A 88 3.39 -16.65 13.03
C ARG A 88 3.52 -18.09 12.53
N THR A 89 2.75 -18.49 11.51
CA THR A 89 2.86 -19.85 10.93
C THR A 89 4.21 -20.09 10.27
N ARG A 90 4.80 -19.08 9.60
CA ARG A 90 6.14 -19.17 9.01
C ARG A 90 7.23 -19.28 10.07
N ILE A 91 7.13 -18.51 11.15
CA ILE A 91 8.02 -18.65 12.31
C ILE A 91 7.89 -20.08 12.87
N PHE A 92 6.67 -20.58 13.08
CA PHE A 92 6.46 -21.96 13.54
C PHE A 92 7.04 -23.02 12.59
N SER A 93 6.93 -22.83 11.27
CA SER A 93 7.54 -23.74 10.29
C SER A 93 9.07 -23.69 10.29
N ALA A 94 9.68 -22.56 10.65
CA ALA A 94 11.13 -22.42 10.78
C ALA A 94 11.69 -23.06 12.05
N PHE A 95 10.83 -23.37 13.04
CA PHE A 95 11.21 -24.05 14.28
C PHE A 95 10.97 -25.57 14.28
N THR A 96 10.39 -26.14 13.21
CA THR A 96 10.12 -27.59 13.11
C THR A 96 11.18 -28.33 12.27
N ALA A 97 12.41 -27.83 12.20
CA ALA A 97 13.53 -28.53 11.57
C ALA A 97 14.45 -29.17 12.61
#